data_AF-A0A7S4CYJ8-F1
#
_entry.id   AF-A0A7S4CYJ8-F1
#
_cell.length_a   1.000
_cell.length_b   1.000
_cell.length_c   1.000
_cell.angle_alpha   90.00
_cell.angle_beta   90.00
_cell.angle_gamma   90.00
#
_symmetry.space_group_name_H-M   'P 1'
#
loop_
_entity.id
_entity.type
_entity.pdbx_description
1 polymer ?
#
loop_
_entity_poly.entity_id
_entity_poly.type
_entity_poly.pdbx_seq_one_letter_code
_entity_poly.pdbx_strand_id
1 'polypeptide(L)'
;NALSSSRMGYLKDVLPKLGVSIFLIHCAAHQHFEDWVLDSPAVIRLLACNVPYELRKHPKVRIVPLGLKPLALKFLSQWREKLAKTPLKQKVFAQFSIRTPATRAKFRKQLLHDLQARGVIKIDGPYQRMTPEVYVKNMVTRRFILCPKGLGPDTFRAWEALSVGRVPVVERMIHP
;
A
#
# COMPACT_ATOMS: atom_id res chain seq x y z
N ASN A 1 4.20 -23.43 10.07
CA ASN A 1 3.97 -22.98 8.67
C ASN A 1 2.80 -23.71 7.98
N ALA A 2 1.67 -23.97 8.66
CA ALA A 2 0.55 -24.78 8.11
C ALA A 2 -0.76 -23.99 7.86
N LEU A 3 -0.74 -22.66 7.92
CA LEU A 3 -1.96 -21.83 7.88
C LEU A 3 -2.10 -20.99 6.58
N SER A 4 -1.14 -21.04 5.65
CA SER A 4 -1.33 -20.42 4.33
C SER A 4 -2.06 -21.33 3.33
N SER A 5 -2.11 -22.64 3.60
CA SER A 5 -2.83 -23.64 2.79
C SER A 5 -4.33 -23.72 3.07
N SER A 6 -4.87 -23.00 4.07
CA SER A 6 -6.25 -23.25 4.55
C SER A 6 -7.33 -22.31 4.00
N ARG A 7 -7.00 -21.11 3.48
CA ARG A 7 -8.03 -20.14 3.04
C ARG A 7 -8.35 -20.19 1.55
N MET A 8 -7.34 -20.26 0.68
CA MET A 8 -7.57 -20.40 -0.76
C MET A 8 -8.02 -21.82 -1.13
N GLY A 9 -7.49 -22.85 -0.45
CA GLY A 9 -7.96 -24.23 -0.58
C GLY A 9 -9.46 -24.36 -0.26
N TYR A 10 -9.94 -23.73 0.81
CA TYR A 10 -11.36 -23.69 1.13
C TYR A 10 -12.22 -23.09 0.00
N LEU A 11 -11.77 -21.98 -0.59
CA LEU A 11 -12.49 -21.39 -1.74
C LEU A 11 -12.51 -22.36 -2.93
N LYS A 12 -11.45 -23.14 -3.15
CA LYS A 12 -11.37 -24.09 -4.26
C LYS A 12 -12.40 -25.21 -4.10
N ASP A 13 -12.65 -25.62 -2.87
CA ASP A 13 -13.63 -26.67 -2.55
C ASP A 13 -15.07 -26.17 -2.54
N VAL A 14 -15.29 -24.90 -2.22
CA VAL A 14 -16.63 -24.31 -2.05
C VAL A 14 -17.14 -23.64 -3.31
N LEU A 15 -16.30 -22.89 -4.04
CA LEU A 15 -16.74 -22.13 -5.21
C LEU A 15 -17.46 -22.98 -6.26
N PRO A 16 -17.03 -24.21 -6.60
CA PRO A 16 -17.75 -25.05 -7.57
C PRO A 16 -19.11 -25.55 -7.06
N LYS A 17 -19.33 -25.57 -5.74
CA LYS A 17 -20.55 -26.03 -5.09
C LYS A 17 -21.54 -24.90 -4.83
N LEU A 18 -21.12 -23.65 -5.00
CA LEU A 18 -22.01 -22.50 -4.88
C LEU A 18 -22.92 -22.47 -6.11
N GLY A 19 -24.20 -22.79 -5.92
CA GLY A 19 -25.25 -22.58 -6.91
C GLY A 19 -25.63 -21.10 -7.11
N VAL A 20 -24.76 -20.17 -6.70
CA VAL A 20 -25.00 -18.73 -6.71
C VAL A 20 -23.78 -17.98 -7.26
N SER A 21 -24.05 -16.84 -7.90
CA SER A 21 -23.01 -15.90 -8.31
C SER A 21 -22.57 -15.02 -7.15
N ILE A 22 -21.27 -14.75 -7.04
CA ILE A 22 -20.70 -13.98 -5.92
C ILE A 22 -19.83 -12.81 -6.38
N PHE A 23 -19.80 -11.78 -5.54
CA PHE A 23 -18.79 -10.73 -5.55
C PHE A 23 -17.72 -11.08 -4.52
N LEU A 24 -16.47 -11.16 -4.96
CA LEU A 24 -15.35 -11.38 -4.05
C LEU A 24 -14.67 -10.05 -3.72
N ILE A 25 -14.33 -9.83 -2.46
CA ILE A 25 -13.55 -8.66 -2.02
C ILE A 25 -12.18 -9.15 -1.54
N HIS A 26 -11.11 -8.67 -2.15
CA HIS A 26 -9.74 -9.07 -1.82
C HIS A 26 -8.84 -7.88 -1.53
N CYS A 27 -8.18 -7.91 -0.36
CA CYS A 27 -7.11 -6.98 -0.04
C CYS A 27 -5.75 -7.67 -0.18
N ALA A 28 -5.03 -7.36 -1.26
CA ALA A 28 -3.71 -7.92 -1.54
C ALA A 28 -2.60 -7.22 -0.72
N ALA A 29 -2.84 -6.91 0.56
CA ALA A 29 -1.81 -6.29 1.40
C ALA A 29 -0.64 -7.26 1.69
N HIS A 30 -0.93 -8.57 1.73
CA HIS A 30 -0.04 -9.56 2.32
C HIS A 30 0.13 -10.89 1.56
N GLN A 31 -0.70 -11.23 0.56
CA GLN A 31 -0.63 -12.51 -0.15
C GLN A 31 -0.92 -12.36 -1.65
N HIS A 32 -0.40 -13.32 -2.43
CA HIS A 32 -0.74 -13.48 -3.83
C HIS A 32 -2.21 -13.89 -3.96
N PHE A 33 -2.89 -13.27 -4.90
CA PHE A 33 -4.20 -13.72 -5.35
C PHE A 33 -3.97 -14.84 -6.37
N GLU A 34 -4.74 -15.93 -6.26
CA GLU A 34 -4.59 -17.08 -7.16
C GLU A 34 -5.55 -16.93 -8.35
N ASP A 35 -5.01 -16.97 -9.57
CA ASP A 35 -5.75 -16.64 -10.79
C ASP A 35 -6.96 -17.54 -11.04
N TRP A 36 -6.91 -18.81 -10.60
CA TRP A 36 -8.02 -19.77 -10.77
C TRP A 36 -9.34 -19.29 -10.15
N VAL A 37 -9.30 -18.39 -9.16
CA VAL A 37 -10.50 -17.81 -8.56
C VAL A 37 -11.28 -16.99 -9.59
N LEU A 38 -10.59 -16.35 -10.53
CA LEU A 38 -11.21 -15.58 -11.61
C LEU A 38 -11.76 -16.47 -12.73
N ASP A 39 -11.21 -17.67 -12.90
CA ASP A 39 -11.73 -18.66 -13.85
C ASP A 39 -13.05 -19.27 -13.38
N SER A 40 -13.34 -19.23 -12.08
CA SER A 40 -14.59 -19.77 -11.52
C SER A 40 -15.82 -19.06 -12.11
N PRO A 41 -16.81 -19.79 -12.65
CA PRO A 41 -18.05 -19.20 -13.17
C PRO A 41 -18.91 -18.59 -12.06
N ALA A 42 -18.78 -19.07 -10.82
CA ALA A 42 -19.46 -18.52 -9.66
C ALA A 42 -18.97 -17.10 -9.31
N VAL A 43 -17.71 -16.77 -9.63
CA VAL A 43 -17.19 -15.42 -9.41
C VAL A 43 -17.54 -14.55 -10.61
N ILE A 44 -18.47 -13.61 -10.41
CA ILE A 44 -18.86 -12.65 -11.45
C ILE A 44 -18.07 -11.34 -11.38
N ARG A 45 -17.52 -11.02 -10.20
CA ARG A 45 -16.67 -9.84 -10.00
C ARG A 45 -15.74 -9.98 -8.81
N LEU A 46 -14.54 -9.45 -8.95
CA LEU A 46 -13.54 -9.27 -7.89
C LEU A 46 -13.33 -7.78 -7.64
N LEU A 47 -13.68 -7.29 -6.46
CA LEU A 47 -13.30 -5.97 -5.97
C LEU A 47 -11.97 -6.10 -5.24
N ALA A 48 -10.89 -5.51 -5.77
CA ALA A 48 -9.56 -5.68 -5.20
C ALA A 48 -8.75 -4.39 -5.07
N CYS A 49 -7.99 -4.27 -3.99
CA CYS A 49 -7.04 -3.18 -3.77
C CYS A 49 -5.59 -3.68 -3.79
N ASN A 50 -4.66 -2.80 -4.19
CA ASN A 50 -3.22 -3.06 -4.19
C ASN A 50 -2.80 -4.34 -4.94
N VAL A 51 -3.43 -4.63 -6.08
CA VAL A 51 -3.07 -5.79 -6.92
C VAL A 51 -2.05 -5.45 -8.02
N PRO A 52 -1.24 -6.43 -8.47
CA PRO A 52 -0.33 -6.30 -9.61
C PRO A 52 -1.04 -5.84 -10.87
N TYR A 53 -0.31 -5.22 -11.79
CA TYR A 53 -0.86 -4.64 -13.01
C TYR A 53 -1.57 -5.66 -13.89
N GLU A 54 -0.99 -6.85 -14.10
CA GLU A 54 -1.58 -7.88 -14.96
C GLU A 54 -2.97 -8.32 -14.48
N LEU A 55 -3.16 -8.47 -13.16
CA LEU A 55 -4.45 -8.84 -12.60
C LEU A 55 -5.53 -7.77 -12.86
N ARG A 56 -5.14 -6.50 -13.06
CA ARG A 56 -6.08 -5.40 -13.35
C ARG A 56 -6.70 -5.49 -14.73
N LYS A 57 -6.04 -6.18 -15.66
CA LYS A 57 -6.53 -6.34 -17.03
C LYS A 57 -7.68 -7.34 -17.11
N HIS A 58 -7.83 -8.20 -16.10
CA HIS A 58 -8.85 -9.24 -16.11
C HIS A 58 -10.26 -8.63 -16.02
N PRO A 59 -11.24 -9.06 -16.87
CA PRO A 59 -12.55 -8.41 -17.00
C PRO A 59 -13.40 -8.45 -15.74
N LYS A 60 -13.25 -9.51 -14.92
CA LYS A 60 -13.93 -9.64 -13.64
C LYS A 60 -13.33 -8.74 -12.54
N VAL A 61 -12.16 -8.14 -12.76
CA VAL A 61 -11.46 -7.36 -11.72
C VAL A 61 -11.86 -5.90 -11.79
N ARG A 62 -12.29 -5.37 -10.65
CA ARG A 62 -12.52 -3.94 -10.42
C ARG A 62 -11.62 -3.48 -9.28
N ILE A 63 -10.84 -2.45 -9.57
CA ILE A 63 -9.92 -1.89 -8.59
C ILE A 63 -10.68 -1.00 -7.63
N VAL A 64 -10.48 -1.23 -6.34
CA VAL A 64 -10.94 -0.33 -5.28
C VAL A 64 -9.73 0.32 -4.62
N PRO A 65 -9.84 1.60 -4.21
CA PRO A 65 -8.83 2.26 -3.40
C PRO A 65 -8.47 1.46 -2.16
N LEU A 66 -7.18 1.37 -1.84
CA LEU A 66 -6.68 0.79 -0.60
C LEU A 66 -7.08 1.64 0.62
N GLY A 67 -7.13 2.96 0.44
CA GLY A 67 -7.57 3.91 1.45
C GLY A 67 -6.60 4.06 2.63
N LEU A 68 -7.12 4.62 3.72
CA LEU A 68 -6.39 4.87 4.96
C LEU A 68 -6.53 3.71 5.94
N LYS A 69 -5.46 3.43 6.71
CA LYS A 69 -5.59 2.55 7.87
C LYS A 69 -6.40 3.26 8.97
N PRO A 70 -7.23 2.54 9.75
CA PRO A 70 -7.95 3.12 10.89
C PRO A 70 -7.03 3.85 11.88
N LEU A 71 -5.84 3.29 12.13
CA LEU A 71 -4.85 3.90 13.01
C LEU A 71 -4.34 5.25 12.46
N ALA A 72 -4.14 5.36 11.15
CA ALA A 72 -3.76 6.63 10.54
C ALA A 72 -4.87 7.66 10.76
N LEU A 73 -6.14 7.32 10.47
CA LEU A 73 -7.29 8.21 10.68
C LEU A 73 -7.34 8.80 12.10
N LYS A 74 -7.08 7.97 13.13
CA LYS A 74 -7.06 8.40 14.53
C LYS A 74 -6.01 9.48 14.81
N PHE A 75 -4.81 9.35 14.27
CA PHE A 75 -3.74 10.33 14.51
C PHE A 75 -3.87 11.54 13.59
N LEU A 76 -4.38 11.37 12.37
CA LEU A 76 -4.59 12.45 11.42
C LEU A 76 -5.58 13.50 11.94
N SER A 77 -6.67 13.06 12.59
CA SER A 77 -7.65 13.97 13.17
C SER A 77 -7.03 14.90 14.22
N GLN A 78 -6.08 14.39 15.01
CA GLN A 78 -5.37 15.16 16.04
C GLN A 78 -4.43 16.24 15.48
N TRP A 79 -4.00 16.10 14.22
CA TRP A 79 -3.09 17.04 13.58
C TRP A 79 -3.81 18.05 12.70
N ARG A 80 -5.10 17.87 12.40
CA ARG A 80 -5.85 18.67 11.41
C ARG A 80 -5.70 20.18 11.62
N GLU A 81 -5.86 20.65 12.85
CA GLU A 81 -5.73 22.08 13.20
C GLU A 81 -4.29 22.59 13.18
N LYS A 82 -3.33 21.69 13.40
CA LYS A 82 -1.89 22.00 13.43
C LYS A 82 -1.28 21.99 12.03
N LEU A 83 -1.89 21.32 11.05
CA LEU A 83 -1.34 21.15 9.70
C LEU A 83 -1.05 22.49 9.02
N ALA A 84 -1.98 23.44 9.08
CA ALA A 84 -1.84 24.76 8.46
C ALA A 84 -0.71 25.59 9.08
N LYS A 85 -0.45 25.37 10.38
CA LYS A 85 0.57 26.10 11.16
C LYS A 85 1.93 25.40 11.18
N THR A 86 2.03 24.17 10.65
CA THR A 86 3.23 23.36 10.73
C THR A 86 4.23 23.79 9.66
N PRO A 87 5.43 24.28 10.03
CA PRO A 87 6.46 24.64 9.05
C PRO A 87 6.89 23.42 8.23
N LEU A 88 7.00 23.61 6.91
CA LEU A 88 7.37 22.56 5.98
C LEU A 88 8.88 22.50 5.74
N LYS A 89 9.45 21.31 5.89
CA LYS A 89 10.80 21.00 5.42
C LYS A 89 10.73 20.61 3.93
N GLN A 90 11.58 21.23 3.10
CA GLN A 90 11.79 20.85 1.70
C GLN A 90 12.66 19.58 1.61
N LYS A 91 12.17 18.50 2.22
CA LYS A 91 12.83 17.19 2.31
C LYS A 91 11.83 16.09 2.02
N VAL A 92 12.32 14.94 1.56
CA VAL A 92 11.52 13.72 1.46
C VAL A 92 11.58 12.97 2.78
N PHE A 93 10.40 12.64 3.30
CA PHE A 93 10.27 11.67 4.38
C PHE A 93 10.25 10.25 3.80
N ALA A 94 11.16 9.39 4.24
CA ALA A 94 11.21 7.99 3.84
C ALA A 94 11.26 7.09 5.07
N GLN A 95 10.26 6.21 5.23
CA GLN A 95 10.18 5.30 6.36
C GLN A 95 9.82 3.87 5.93
N PHE A 96 10.67 2.89 6.25
CA PHE A 96 10.50 1.50 5.79
C PHE A 96 10.47 0.45 6.92
N SER A 97 10.53 0.85 8.19
CA SER A 97 10.90 -0.04 9.31
C SER A 97 9.80 -0.90 9.95
N ILE A 98 8.55 -0.89 9.49
CA ILE A 98 7.49 -1.66 10.16
C ILE A 98 7.09 -2.88 9.32
N ARG A 99 7.52 -4.06 9.77
CA ARG A 99 7.04 -5.39 9.32
C ARG A 99 6.97 -5.57 7.80
N THR A 100 7.96 -5.05 7.08
CA THR A 100 8.06 -5.28 5.63
C THR A 100 8.65 -6.67 5.38
N PRO A 101 8.00 -7.54 4.58
CA PRO A 101 8.58 -8.83 4.20
C PRO A 101 9.96 -8.66 3.55
N ALA A 102 10.87 -9.62 3.76
CA ALA A 102 12.28 -9.52 3.36
C ALA A 102 12.47 -9.13 1.88
N THR A 103 11.63 -9.66 1.00
CA THR A 103 11.63 -9.34 -0.45
C THR A 103 11.37 -7.85 -0.72
N ARG A 104 10.40 -7.26 -0.02
CA ARG A 104 10.07 -5.83 -0.11
C ARG A 104 11.09 -4.95 0.62
N ALA A 105 11.75 -5.47 1.65
CA ALA A 105 12.78 -4.75 2.39
C ALA A 105 14.03 -4.51 1.53
N LYS A 106 14.48 -5.51 0.76
CA LYS A 106 15.61 -5.39 -0.17
C LYS A 106 15.36 -4.29 -1.22
N PHE A 107 14.22 -4.34 -1.89
CA PHE A 107 13.83 -3.32 -2.88
C PHE A 107 13.81 -1.91 -2.28
N ARG A 108 13.19 -1.72 -1.11
CA ARG A 108 13.11 -0.40 -0.46
C ARG A 108 14.47 0.13 -0.01
N LYS A 109 15.38 -0.76 0.40
CA LYS A 109 16.75 -0.40 0.74
C LYS A 109 17.52 0.07 -0.49
N GLN A 110 17.40 -0.65 -1.62
CA GLN A 110 18.03 -0.26 -2.88
C GLN A 110 17.49 1.08 -3.38
N LEU A 111 16.16 1.25 -3.42
CA LEU A 111 15.52 2.50 -3.82
C LEU A 111 16.04 3.69 -3.00
N LEU A 112 16.17 3.52 -1.69
CA LEU A 112 16.69 4.57 -0.83
C LEU A 112 18.13 4.93 -1.18
N HIS A 113 18.99 3.93 -1.35
CA HIS A 113 20.38 4.11 -1.73
C HIS A 113 20.48 4.87 -3.06
N ASP A 114 19.71 4.48 -4.07
CA ASP A 114 19.75 5.10 -5.39
C ASP A 114 19.27 6.56 -5.36
N LEU A 115 18.23 6.86 -4.57
CA LEU A 115 17.75 8.24 -4.41
C LEU A 115 18.76 9.11 -3.64
N GLN A 116 19.45 8.56 -2.65
CA GLN A 116 20.50 9.25 -1.91
C GLN A 116 21.72 9.52 -2.82
N ALA A 117 22.16 8.53 -3.58
CA ALA A 117 23.30 8.64 -4.49
C ALA A 117 23.08 9.69 -5.59
N ARG A 118 21.84 9.86 -6.05
CA ARG A 118 21.50 10.88 -7.08
C ARG A 118 21.50 12.31 -6.54
N GLY A 119 21.57 12.54 -5.23
CA GLY A 119 21.61 13.87 -4.63
C GLY A 119 20.37 14.75 -4.83
N VAL A 120 19.33 14.23 -5.51
CA VAL A 120 18.14 14.99 -5.91
C VAL A 120 17.34 15.44 -4.70
N ILE A 121 17.41 14.73 -3.55
CA ILE A 121 16.62 15.06 -2.37
C ILE A 121 17.36 14.69 -1.07
N LYS A 122 17.38 15.61 -0.09
CA LYS A 122 17.75 15.29 1.29
C LYS A 122 16.66 14.39 1.89
N ILE A 123 16.98 13.11 2.04
CA ILE A 123 16.07 12.13 2.65
C ILE A 123 16.27 12.14 4.17
N ASP A 124 15.21 12.46 4.89
CA ASP A 124 15.14 12.28 6.34
C ASP A 124 14.66 10.84 6.61
N GLY A 125 15.59 9.91 6.83
CA GLY A 125 15.30 8.48 7.07
C GLY A 125 16.32 7.51 6.43
N PRO A 126 16.17 6.18 6.67
CA PRO A 126 15.05 5.53 7.34
C PRO A 126 15.28 5.50 8.85
N TYR A 127 14.28 5.90 9.63
CA TYR A 127 14.36 5.79 11.08
C TYR A 127 14.09 4.34 11.52
N GLN A 128 14.56 3.96 12.71
CA GLN A 128 14.26 2.65 13.34
C GLN A 128 12.77 2.52 13.70
N ARG A 129 12.40 1.65 14.65
CA ARG A 129 11.02 1.59 15.18
C ARG A 129 10.61 2.98 15.68
N MET A 130 9.48 3.49 15.19
CA MET A 130 8.94 4.79 15.59
C MET A 130 7.57 4.57 16.23
N THR A 131 7.22 5.39 17.23
CA THR A 131 5.83 5.44 17.67
C THR A 131 4.95 6.05 16.56
N PRO A 132 3.65 5.75 16.54
CA PRO A 132 2.73 6.37 15.58
C PRO A 132 2.76 7.90 15.59
N GLU A 133 2.93 8.52 16.78
CA GLU A 133 2.98 9.96 16.94
C GLU A 133 4.22 10.57 16.27
N VAL A 134 5.39 9.95 16.44
CA VAL A 134 6.63 10.40 15.79
C VAL A 134 6.55 10.19 14.28
N TYR A 135 5.95 9.08 13.83
CA TYR A 135 5.71 8.83 12.40
C TYR A 135 4.86 9.95 11.77
N VAL A 136 3.72 10.26 12.40
CA VAL A 136 2.80 11.31 11.90
C VAL A 136 3.45 12.68 11.98
N LYS A 137 4.10 13.04 13.10
CA LYS A 137 4.86 14.30 13.23
C LYS A 137 5.89 14.44 12.12
N ASN A 138 6.56 13.34 11.76
CA ASN A 138 7.53 13.39 10.68
C ASN A 138 6.86 13.61 9.33
N MET A 139 5.80 12.87 9.03
CA MET A 139 5.04 13.03 7.80
C MET A 139 4.47 14.45 7.64
N VAL A 140 3.85 15.03 8.67
CA VAL A 140 3.23 16.36 8.58
C VAL A 140 4.24 17.50 8.45
N THR A 141 5.50 17.30 8.81
CA THR A 141 6.54 18.35 8.73
C THR A 141 7.38 18.29 7.44
N ARG A 142 7.12 17.33 6.54
CA ARG A 142 7.83 17.21 5.25
C ARG A 142 6.89 17.47 4.10
N ARG A 143 7.36 18.20 3.09
CA ARG A 143 6.58 18.48 1.87
C ARG A 143 6.31 17.22 1.04
N PHE A 144 7.30 16.33 0.96
CA PHE A 144 7.27 15.15 0.10
C PHE A 144 7.36 13.87 0.93
N ILE A 145 6.52 12.88 0.61
CA ILE A 145 6.46 11.60 1.33
C ILE A 145 6.75 10.46 0.35
N LEU A 146 7.76 9.63 0.62
CA LEU A 146 8.14 8.51 -0.26
C LEU A 146 7.21 7.31 -0.10
N CYS A 147 6.45 7.02 -1.15
CA CYS A 147 5.39 6.01 -1.22
C CYS A 147 5.78 4.88 -2.21
N PRO A 148 6.75 4.02 -1.87
CA PRO A 148 7.14 2.92 -2.74
C PRO A 148 6.00 1.91 -2.87
N LYS A 149 5.83 1.36 -4.07
CA LYS A 149 4.76 0.41 -4.39
C LYS A 149 4.67 -0.78 -3.42
N GLY A 150 3.45 -1.26 -3.24
CA GLY A 150 3.13 -2.50 -2.56
C GLY A 150 3.16 -3.67 -3.54
N LEU A 151 2.05 -4.41 -3.60
CA LEU A 151 1.81 -5.37 -4.68
C LEU A 151 1.23 -4.67 -5.92
N GLY A 152 0.56 -3.53 -5.73
CA GLY A 152 0.19 -2.59 -6.77
C GLY A 152 0.75 -1.18 -6.53
N PRO A 153 0.50 -0.24 -7.46
CA PRO A 153 0.82 1.19 -7.32
C PRO A 153 0.13 1.91 -6.17
N ASP A 154 -1.01 1.40 -5.70
CA ASP A 154 -1.74 2.00 -4.58
C ASP A 154 -1.12 1.58 -3.23
N THR A 155 -0.90 2.54 -2.32
CA THR A 155 -0.25 2.28 -1.03
C THR A 155 -0.91 3.07 0.09
N PHE A 156 -0.97 2.49 1.29
CA PHE A 156 -1.48 3.19 2.47
C PHE A 156 -0.78 4.54 2.69
N ARG A 157 0.51 4.60 2.36
CA ARG A 157 1.30 5.81 2.54
C ARG A 157 0.93 6.92 1.56
N ALA A 158 0.51 6.58 0.34
CA ALA A 158 -0.01 7.57 -0.59
C ALA A 158 -1.27 8.23 -0.02
N TRP A 159 -2.19 7.42 0.50
CA TRP A 159 -3.40 7.94 1.18
C TRP A 159 -3.06 8.75 2.43
N GLU A 160 -2.13 8.28 3.26
CA GLU A 160 -1.66 9.02 4.44
C GLU A 160 -1.06 10.38 4.07
N ALA A 161 -0.20 10.44 3.04
CA ALA A 161 0.38 11.69 2.57
C ALA A 161 -0.69 12.66 2.05
N LEU A 162 -1.63 12.19 1.23
CA LEU A 162 -2.73 13.02 0.73
C LEU A 162 -3.61 13.56 1.87
N SER A 163 -3.89 12.73 2.87
CA SER A 163 -4.73 13.12 4.01
C SER A 163 -4.15 14.22 4.89
N VAL A 164 -2.82 14.43 4.84
CA VAL A 164 -2.13 15.54 5.55
C VAL A 164 -1.74 16.69 4.62
N GLY A 165 -2.24 16.71 3.38
CA GLY A 165 -1.90 17.74 2.41
C GLY A 165 -0.42 17.75 2.04
N ARG A 166 0.20 16.57 1.94
CA ARG A 166 1.59 16.38 1.52
C ARG A 166 1.66 15.69 0.16
N VAL A 167 2.75 15.93 -0.57
CA VAL A 167 2.92 15.42 -1.93
C VAL A 167 3.44 13.98 -1.87
N PRO A 168 2.65 12.97 -2.31
CA PRO A 168 3.15 11.61 -2.40
C PRO A 168 4.16 11.50 -3.54
N VAL A 169 5.31 10.90 -3.27
CA VAL A 169 6.33 10.54 -4.25
C VAL A 169 6.16 9.06 -4.56
N VAL A 170 5.64 8.78 -5.74
CA VAL A 170 5.33 7.43 -6.22
C VAL A 170 6.24 7.05 -7.39
N GLU A 171 6.35 5.75 -7.65
CA GLU A 171 7.00 5.26 -8.86
C GLU A 171 6.16 5.65 -10.09
N ARG A 172 6.82 6.17 -11.13
CA ARG A 172 6.15 6.43 -12.41
C ARG A 172 5.66 5.10 -12.97
N MET A 173 4.36 4.99 -13.21
CA MET A 173 3.82 3.89 -14.00
C MET A 173 4.15 4.20 -15.46
N ILE A 174 5.18 3.54 -16.00
CA ILE A 174 5.44 3.55 -17.45
C ILE A 174 4.59 2.41 -18.02
N HIS A 175 3.62 2.74 -18.86
CA HIS A 175 3.01 1.73 -19.74
C HIS A 175 3.99 1.42 -20.87
N PRO A 176 4.30 0.15 -21.14
CA PRO A 176 4.61 -0.24 -22.50
C PRO A 176 3.38 -0.06 -23.40
#